data_AF-A0AAD0J9S2-F1
#
_entry.id   AF-A0AAD0J9S2-F1
#
_cell.length_a   1.000
_cell.length_b   1.000
_cell.length_c   1.000
_cell.angle_alpha   90.00
_cell.angle_beta   90.00
_cell.angle_gamma   90.00
#
_symmetry.space_group_name_H-M   'P 1'
#
loop_
_entity.id
_entity.type
_entity.pdbx_description
1 polymer ?
#
loop_
_entity_poly.entity_id
_entity_poly.type
_entity_poly.pdbx_seq_one_letter_code
_entity_poly.pdbx_strand_id
1 'polypeptide(L)'
;MLAACVALGYTILGDNTTIAPDRVGVRFGLNIGVPGKKIVLPLAGSVMVNACVHFFNVGVGVDIGLQGSDGTQVTALAHGDWVTYGSDGVSYWHVVARGKMLPDEVVSGFLSVTRGLSVGGDVAIGGRLNSVNSPNLLPNSTGELRNQCWSGTNFGVVAGTSGEGTVFINSAAINIAGYAMDYSDNIAISAGMQLILSAEIATNGLNSGQVYMKVESFNSSGTLLGTFSTTPISTKRDYTVMTASGKTPNGTTYVRVSRVADNAPNISQWGVAFRRIKLERGSSPSLYSQEASILYLQGAPAFDGRPTFGGNVPWDSWNLPRPLQHSDIGAIAAAGGEERDLAINDEVRLALNFTPKANSVLSNATLTINVGNSSATANDFIAYLDVFDVGANAVVARGSSSVVSVPNGQQYVGVSSAASLACAVAYGSLTIGKQYQIRLHVWKVQPIGPIYPRNMSINGVVV
;
A
#
# COMPACT_ATOMS: atom_id res chain seq x y z
N MET A 1 34.44 16.76 67.40
CA MET A 1 35.17 17.94 66.90
C MET A 1 35.42 17.69 65.41
N LEU A 2 34.67 18.35 64.51
CA LEU A 2 34.87 18.21 63.07
C LEU A 2 36.20 18.90 62.72
N ALA A 3 37.23 18.13 62.39
CA ALA A 3 38.52 18.66 62.01
C ALA A 3 38.42 19.28 60.61
N ALA A 4 38.70 20.58 60.55
CA ALA A 4 39.13 21.39 59.41
C ALA A 4 38.60 20.99 58.01
N CYS A 5 37.77 21.87 57.45
CA CYS A 5 37.65 22.05 56.01
C CYS A 5 39.04 22.40 55.42
N VAL A 6 39.84 21.37 55.10
CA VAL A 6 41.05 21.51 54.27
C VAL A 6 40.58 21.98 52.90
N ALA A 7 41.17 23.07 52.40
CA ALA A 7 40.94 23.51 51.03
C ALA A 7 41.16 22.33 50.09
N LEU A 8 40.15 21.99 49.28
CA LEU A 8 40.23 20.97 48.23
C LEU A 8 41.39 21.33 47.29
N GLY A 9 42.57 20.80 47.57
CA GLY A 9 43.74 20.99 46.73
C GLY A 9 43.44 20.41 45.36
N TYR A 10 43.36 21.27 44.36
CA TYR A 10 43.36 20.85 42.97
C TYR A 10 44.81 20.84 42.50
N THR A 11 45.33 19.69 42.09
CA THR A 11 46.70 19.55 41.57
C THR A 11 46.65 19.24 40.09
N ILE A 12 47.47 19.92 39.28
CA ILE A 12 47.58 19.63 37.84
C ILE A 12 48.80 18.74 37.61
N LEU A 13 48.61 17.63 36.90
CA LEU A 13 49.65 16.71 36.47
C LEU A 13 49.85 16.83 34.96
N GLY A 14 51.08 17.14 34.54
CA GLY A 14 51.45 17.33 33.14
C GLY A 14 52.34 16.24 32.54
N ASP A 15 52.84 15.30 33.34
CA ASP A 15 53.74 14.22 32.90
C ASP A 15 53.56 12.97 33.79
N ASN A 16 54.29 11.90 33.48
CA ASN A 16 54.34 10.64 34.24
C ASN A 16 54.51 10.92 35.74
N THR A 17 53.56 10.46 36.55
CA THR A 17 53.54 10.75 37.99
C THR A 17 53.05 9.53 38.75
N THR A 18 53.75 9.15 39.82
CA THR A 18 53.23 8.22 40.83
C THR A 18 52.68 9.03 41.98
N ILE A 19 51.39 8.85 42.29
CA ILE A 19 50.72 9.56 43.37
C ILE A 19 51.16 8.98 44.70
N ALA A 20 51.62 9.84 45.61
CA ALA A 20 52.02 9.44 46.95
C ALA A 20 50.79 9.13 47.84
N PRO A 21 50.89 8.17 48.79
CA PRO A 21 49.76 7.76 49.64
C PRO A 21 49.12 8.90 50.45
N ASP A 22 49.91 9.89 50.88
CA ASP A 22 49.48 11.07 51.61
C ASP A 22 48.72 12.10 50.75
N ARG A 23 48.68 11.88 49.43
CA ARG A 23 47.97 12.72 48.46
C ARG A 23 46.61 12.14 48.07
N VAL A 24 46.18 11.02 48.65
CA VAL A 24 44.83 10.51 48.43
C VAL A 24 43.80 11.41 49.12
N GLY A 25 42.68 11.68 48.44
CA GLY A 25 41.70 12.72 48.80
C GLY A 25 41.88 14.03 48.04
N VAL A 26 43.00 14.23 47.35
CA VAL A 26 43.25 15.36 46.44
C VAL A 26 42.56 15.11 45.09
N ARG A 27 42.10 16.17 44.41
CA ARG A 27 41.60 16.09 43.03
C ARG A 27 42.70 16.46 42.05
N PHE A 28 42.82 15.69 40.98
CA PHE A 28 43.89 15.84 40.00
C PHE A 28 43.34 16.21 38.62
N GLY A 29 43.79 17.33 38.08
CA GLY A 29 43.63 17.66 36.67
C GLY A 29 44.77 17.05 35.85
N LEU A 30 44.47 16.25 34.84
CA LEU A 30 45.46 15.71 33.92
C LEU A 30 45.50 16.63 32.69
N ASN A 31 46.57 17.39 32.57
CA ASN A 31 46.83 18.27 31.42
C ASN A 31 48.08 17.80 30.69
N ILE A 32 47.97 16.62 30.11
CA ILE A 32 49.06 15.97 29.38
C ILE A 32 48.97 16.36 27.91
N GLY A 33 50.05 16.89 27.35
CA GLY A 33 50.13 17.33 25.96
C GLY A 33 50.60 16.27 24.96
N VAL A 34 51.13 15.12 25.43
CA VAL A 34 51.75 14.08 24.59
C VAL A 34 51.18 12.70 24.94
N PRO A 35 50.74 11.88 23.96
CA PRO A 35 50.19 10.55 24.23
C PRO A 35 51.20 9.59 24.87
N GLY A 36 50.68 8.51 25.48
CA GLY A 36 51.50 7.41 26.04
C GLY A 36 52.09 7.70 27.43
N LYS A 37 51.57 8.73 28.13
CA LYS A 37 51.93 9.04 29.52
C LYS A 37 51.05 8.28 30.49
N LYS A 38 51.58 8.07 31.70
CA LYS A 38 50.98 7.23 32.74
C LYS A 38 50.96 7.92 34.10
N ILE A 39 49.79 7.93 34.74
CA ILE A 39 49.62 8.37 36.12
C ILE A 39 49.35 7.15 36.97
N VAL A 40 50.22 6.88 37.95
CA VAL A 40 50.21 5.66 38.75
C VAL A 40 49.56 5.94 40.11
N LEU A 41 48.54 5.15 40.47
CA LEU A 41 47.90 5.18 41.79
C LEU A 41 48.88 4.70 42.89
N PRO A 42 48.71 5.14 44.16
CA PRO A 42 49.48 4.56 45.25
C PRO A 42 49.14 3.07 45.43
N LEU A 43 50.03 2.31 46.07
CA LEU A 43 49.73 0.92 46.45
C LEU A 43 48.44 0.90 47.29
N ALA A 44 47.44 0.10 46.91
CA ALA A 44 46.13 0.08 47.56
C ALA A 44 46.26 -0.23 49.06
N GLY A 45 47.11 -1.19 49.43
CA GLY A 45 47.41 -1.54 50.83
C GLY A 45 48.18 -0.47 51.63
N SER A 46 48.62 0.63 50.99
CA SER A 46 49.32 1.73 51.67
C SER A 46 48.40 2.87 52.12
N VAL A 47 47.10 2.78 51.83
CA VAL A 47 46.10 3.80 52.16
C VAL A 47 44.92 3.18 52.91
N MET A 48 44.13 4.01 53.58
CA MET A 48 42.91 3.53 54.26
C MET A 48 41.85 3.05 53.26
N VAL A 49 41.02 2.10 53.68
CA VAL A 49 39.81 1.70 52.93
C VAL A 49 38.95 2.94 52.64
N ASN A 50 38.39 3.00 51.43
CA ASN A 50 37.65 4.14 50.89
C ASN A 50 38.46 5.43 50.70
N ALA A 51 39.80 5.38 50.75
CA ALA A 51 40.60 6.50 50.30
C ALA A 51 40.37 6.71 48.79
N CYS A 52 40.09 7.95 48.39
CA CYS A 52 39.62 8.27 47.04
C CYS A 52 40.63 9.10 46.24
N VAL A 53 40.86 8.74 44.98
CA VAL A 53 41.58 9.56 44.00
C VAL A 53 40.63 9.95 42.88
N HIS A 54 40.59 11.23 42.55
CA HIS A 54 39.70 11.74 41.51
C HIS A 54 40.49 12.41 40.40
N PHE A 55 40.24 12.02 39.16
CA PHE A 55 40.89 12.57 37.96
C PHE A 55 39.90 13.28 37.05
N PHE A 56 40.33 14.42 36.50
CA PHE A 56 39.72 15.09 35.35
C PHE A 56 40.75 15.15 34.23
N ASN A 57 40.52 14.47 33.11
CA ASN A 57 41.44 14.55 31.98
C ASN A 57 41.01 15.64 30.99
N VAL A 58 41.81 16.70 30.90
CA VAL A 58 41.64 17.80 29.94
C VAL A 58 42.69 17.76 28.82
N GLY A 59 43.70 16.89 28.93
CA GLY A 59 44.74 16.66 27.93
C GLY A 59 44.41 15.54 26.96
N VAL A 60 45.44 14.96 26.32
CA VAL A 60 45.31 13.77 25.47
C VAL A 60 45.05 12.50 26.31
N GLY A 61 44.89 11.33 25.67
CA GLY A 61 44.68 10.07 26.39
C GLY A 61 45.83 9.71 27.35
N VAL A 62 45.48 9.29 28.57
CA VAL A 62 46.42 8.98 29.66
C VAL A 62 46.17 7.58 30.21
N ASP A 63 47.23 6.81 30.44
CA ASP A 63 47.15 5.51 31.11
C ASP A 63 47.10 5.69 32.62
N ILE A 64 46.25 4.91 33.29
CA ILE A 64 46.20 4.79 34.74
C ILE A 64 46.99 3.54 35.15
N GLY A 65 48.15 3.78 35.74
CA GLY A 65 49.03 2.74 36.26
C GLY A 65 48.67 2.31 37.67
N LEU A 66 49.10 1.10 38.02
CA LEU A 66 48.93 0.49 39.34
C LEU A 66 50.30 0.09 39.88
N GLN A 67 50.41 -0.07 41.20
CA GLN A 67 51.63 -0.55 41.86
C GLN A 67 51.46 -1.99 42.36
N GLY A 68 52.58 -2.72 42.47
CA GLY A 68 52.57 -4.12 42.89
C GLY A 68 51.70 -4.98 41.96
N SER A 69 50.80 -5.74 42.56
CA SER A 69 49.83 -6.59 41.87
C SER A 69 48.39 -6.05 41.98
N ASP A 70 48.24 -4.74 42.21
CA ASP A 70 46.93 -4.13 42.37
C ASP A 70 46.09 -4.23 41.08
N GLY A 71 44.76 -4.21 41.24
CA GLY A 71 43.81 -4.21 40.13
C GLY A 71 42.92 -2.96 40.05
N THR A 72 42.36 -2.71 38.85
CA THR A 72 41.27 -1.74 38.65
C THR A 72 40.46 -2.08 37.39
N GLN A 73 39.23 -1.56 37.28
CA GLN A 73 38.36 -1.74 36.11
C GLN A 73 38.70 -0.82 34.94
N VAL A 74 39.29 0.36 35.21
CA VAL A 74 39.59 1.38 34.18
C VAL A 74 41.07 1.76 34.28
N THR A 75 41.82 1.46 33.23
CA THR A 75 43.28 1.69 33.17
C THR A 75 43.69 2.77 32.17
N ALA A 76 42.73 3.50 31.60
CA ALA A 76 43.00 4.62 30.69
C ALA A 76 41.87 5.63 30.74
N LEU A 77 42.21 6.91 30.53
CA LEU A 77 41.27 8.02 30.44
C LEU A 77 41.49 8.76 29.12
N ALA A 78 40.44 8.85 28.29
CA ALA A 78 40.46 9.65 27.08
C ALA A 78 40.33 11.16 27.41
N HIS A 79 40.50 12.00 26.39
CA HIS A 79 40.23 13.42 26.51
C HIS A 79 38.77 13.66 26.97
N GLY A 80 38.59 14.49 28.00
CA GLY A 80 37.28 14.82 28.54
C GLY A 80 36.72 13.80 29.53
N ASP A 81 37.40 12.68 29.80
CA ASP A 81 36.97 11.70 30.79
C ASP A 81 37.26 12.18 32.21
N TRP A 82 36.41 11.79 33.16
CA TRP A 82 36.70 11.87 34.59
C TRP A 82 36.37 10.56 35.29
N VAL A 83 37.10 10.28 36.37
CA VAL A 83 36.92 9.04 37.16
C VAL A 83 37.27 9.28 38.62
N THR A 84 36.55 8.60 39.52
CA THR A 84 36.91 8.45 40.93
C THR A 84 37.26 7.01 41.20
N TYR A 85 38.47 6.76 41.69
CA TYR A 85 38.89 5.49 42.25
C TYR A 85 38.75 5.52 43.78
N GLY A 86 38.27 4.44 44.38
CA GLY A 86 38.26 4.20 45.82
C GLY A 86 39.03 2.93 46.14
N SER A 87 39.98 3.00 47.08
CA SER A 87 40.77 1.84 47.48
C SER A 87 39.99 0.91 48.41
N ASP A 88 40.18 -0.40 48.26
CA ASP A 88 39.76 -1.41 49.24
C ASP A 88 40.69 -1.50 50.46
N GLY A 89 41.84 -0.80 50.45
CA GLY A 89 42.87 -0.86 51.48
C GLY A 89 43.73 -2.12 51.45
N VAL A 90 43.67 -2.91 50.37
CA VAL A 90 44.39 -4.19 50.24
C VAL A 90 45.12 -4.27 48.91
N SER A 91 44.40 -4.44 47.80
CA SER A 91 45.00 -4.70 46.48
C SER A 91 44.14 -4.24 45.30
N TYR A 92 43.11 -3.42 45.52
CA TYR A 92 42.21 -3.01 44.45
C TYR A 92 41.77 -1.55 44.54
N TRP A 93 41.71 -0.91 43.38
CA TRP A 93 41.16 0.44 43.21
C TRP A 93 39.85 0.35 42.42
N HIS A 94 38.73 0.44 43.12
CA HIS A 94 37.41 0.37 42.50
C HIS A 94 37.05 1.70 41.83
N VAL A 95 36.55 1.66 40.60
CA VAL A 95 35.88 2.81 39.99
C VAL A 95 34.54 3.03 40.67
N VAL A 96 34.45 4.09 41.46
CA VAL A 96 33.23 4.44 42.24
C VAL A 96 32.31 5.35 41.43
N ALA A 97 32.89 6.17 40.55
CA ALA A 97 32.16 7.04 39.64
C ALA A 97 33.00 7.35 38.41
N ARG A 98 32.35 7.59 37.27
CA ARG A 98 32.99 8.03 36.02
C ARG A 98 32.02 8.81 35.16
N GLY A 99 32.53 9.58 34.21
CA GLY A 99 31.72 10.23 33.19
C GLY A 99 32.54 11.02 32.18
N LYS A 100 31.85 11.78 31.35
CA LYS A 100 32.39 12.71 30.35
C LYS A 100 32.13 14.15 30.79
N MET A 101 33.08 15.04 30.50
CA MET A 101 32.91 16.50 30.60
C MET A 101 32.42 17.10 29.27
N LEU A 102 32.34 16.29 28.21
CA LEU A 102 31.89 16.67 26.88
C LEU A 102 30.44 16.19 26.63
N PRO A 103 29.70 16.78 25.67
CA PRO A 103 28.29 16.45 25.43
C PRO A 103 28.02 15.00 25.03
N ASP A 104 28.96 14.36 24.33
CA ASP A 104 28.78 13.03 23.77
C ASP A 104 29.49 11.95 24.60
N GLU A 105 28.78 10.84 24.84
CA GLU A 105 29.32 9.65 25.49
C GLU A 105 29.30 8.45 24.53
N VAL A 106 30.45 7.77 24.41
CA VAL A 106 30.60 6.55 23.61
C VAL A 106 31.01 5.41 24.53
N VAL A 107 30.21 4.34 24.56
CA VAL A 107 30.53 3.10 25.28
C VAL A 107 31.26 2.14 24.35
N SER A 108 32.59 2.02 24.52
CA SER A 108 33.39 1.01 23.83
C SER A 108 33.17 -0.36 24.49
N GLY A 109 32.14 -1.09 24.06
CA GLY A 109 31.81 -2.42 24.57
C GLY A 109 30.30 -2.63 24.75
N PHE A 110 29.92 -3.56 25.63
CA PHE A 110 28.52 -3.78 25.98
C PHE A 110 28.06 -2.79 27.05
N LEU A 111 26.94 -2.12 26.80
CA LEU A 111 26.18 -1.41 27.83
C LEU A 111 25.13 -2.36 28.42
N SER A 112 25.19 -2.59 29.74
CA SER A 112 24.17 -3.33 30.48
C SER A 112 23.52 -2.43 31.52
N VAL A 113 22.18 -2.39 31.54
CA VAL A 113 21.40 -1.54 32.44
C VAL A 113 20.47 -2.43 33.26
N THR A 114 20.68 -2.49 34.58
CA THR A 114 20.04 -3.50 35.47
C THR A 114 18.53 -3.34 35.61
N ARG A 115 17.99 -2.13 35.44
CA ARG A 115 16.55 -1.87 35.60
C ARG A 115 15.86 -1.59 34.28
N GLY A 116 16.29 -0.54 33.59
CA GLY A 116 15.73 -0.13 32.30
C GLY A 116 16.46 1.08 31.72
N LEU A 117 16.40 1.22 30.40
CA LEU A 117 16.95 2.33 29.63
C LEU A 117 15.80 3.17 29.07
N SER A 118 15.81 4.48 29.33
CA SER A 118 14.92 5.46 28.70
C SER A 118 15.74 6.33 27.77
N VAL A 119 15.29 6.52 26.53
CA VAL A 119 15.96 7.35 25.51
C VAL A 119 14.99 8.44 25.09
N GLY A 120 15.40 9.70 25.22
CA GLY A 120 14.56 10.87 24.91
C GLY A 120 14.49 11.24 23.42
N GLY A 121 15.21 10.51 22.57
CA GLY A 121 15.23 10.67 21.12
C GLY A 121 15.24 9.31 20.41
N ASP A 122 15.61 9.30 19.13
CA ASP A 122 15.59 8.09 18.31
C ASP A 122 16.66 7.07 18.72
N VAL A 123 16.32 5.78 18.58
CA VAL A 123 17.23 4.65 18.81
C VAL A 123 17.57 3.98 17.49
N ALA A 124 18.81 4.13 17.02
CA ALA A 124 19.32 3.42 15.86
C ALA A 124 20.05 2.13 16.29
N ILE A 125 19.59 0.97 15.84
CA ILE A 125 20.19 -0.34 16.15
C ILE A 125 20.73 -0.96 14.86
N GLY A 126 22.05 -1.02 14.72
CA GLY A 126 22.69 -1.65 13.55
C GLY A 126 22.67 -3.18 13.58
N GLY A 127 22.38 -3.78 14.74
CA GLY A 127 22.30 -5.23 14.95
C GLY A 127 20.87 -5.76 15.10
N ARG A 128 20.71 -6.94 15.71
CA ARG A 128 19.40 -7.53 16.00
C ARG A 128 18.78 -6.90 17.24
N LEU A 129 17.53 -6.46 17.14
CA LEU A 129 16.67 -6.15 18.29
C LEU A 129 15.95 -7.43 18.72
N ASN A 130 16.33 -8.01 19.86
CA ASN A 130 15.63 -9.16 20.42
C ASN A 130 14.40 -8.67 21.21
N SER A 131 13.32 -8.39 20.48
CA SER A 131 12.04 -7.97 21.04
C SER A 131 10.94 -8.93 20.62
N VAL A 132 9.95 -9.10 21.48
CA VAL A 132 8.74 -9.86 21.15
C VAL A 132 7.89 -8.97 20.25
N ASN A 133 7.64 -9.42 19.02
CA ASN A 133 6.63 -8.87 18.12
C ASN A 133 5.56 -9.95 17.93
N SER A 134 4.31 -9.61 18.23
CA SER A 134 3.16 -10.46 17.95
C SER A 134 2.32 -9.80 16.86
N PRO A 135 1.84 -10.56 15.86
CA PRO A 135 0.98 -10.01 14.83
C PRO A 135 -0.24 -9.32 15.45
N ASN A 136 -0.49 -8.07 15.04
CA ASN A 136 -1.73 -7.39 15.37
C ASN A 136 -2.88 -8.06 14.61
N LEU A 137 -3.84 -8.60 15.35
CA LEU A 137 -5.03 -9.27 14.82
C LEU A 137 -6.11 -8.27 14.38
N LEU A 138 -5.99 -6.99 14.77
CA LEU A 138 -6.95 -5.95 14.47
C LEU A 138 -6.61 -5.28 13.12
N PRO A 139 -7.44 -5.46 12.06
CA PRO A 139 -7.24 -4.74 10.81
C PRO A 139 -7.57 -3.25 10.96
N ASN A 140 -6.85 -2.41 10.21
CA ASN A 140 -7.05 -0.95 10.15
C ASN A 140 -7.14 -0.32 11.55
N SER A 141 -6.16 -0.62 12.41
CA SER A 141 -6.24 -0.33 13.84
C SER A 141 -5.98 1.14 14.20
N THR A 142 -5.54 1.94 13.23
CA THR A 142 -5.32 3.39 13.35
C THR A 142 -6.04 4.21 12.29
N GLY A 143 -6.88 3.59 11.48
CA GLY A 143 -7.70 4.29 10.50
C GLY A 143 -6.94 4.72 9.24
N GLU A 144 -5.79 4.12 8.93
CA GLU A 144 -5.06 4.40 7.68
C GLU A 144 -5.94 4.13 6.43
N LEU A 145 -6.89 3.20 6.57
CA LEU A 145 -7.92 2.86 5.57
C LEU A 145 -9.27 3.53 5.88
N ARG A 146 -9.24 4.71 6.50
CA ARG A 146 -10.44 5.42 7.01
C ARG A 146 -11.21 4.53 7.98
N ASN A 147 -12.55 4.50 7.90
CA ASN A 147 -13.38 3.71 8.81
C ASN A 147 -13.61 2.26 8.34
N GLN A 148 -12.87 1.77 7.34
CA GLN A 148 -13.00 0.37 6.90
C GLN A 148 -12.67 -0.58 8.06
N CYS A 149 -13.35 -1.73 8.12
CA CYS A 149 -13.26 -2.69 9.22
C CYS A 149 -13.78 -2.21 10.59
N TRP A 150 -14.50 -1.09 10.62
CA TRP A 150 -15.16 -0.57 11.80
C TRP A 150 -16.62 -0.24 11.51
N SER A 151 -17.47 -0.54 12.47
CA SER A 151 -18.88 -0.18 12.51
C SER A 151 -19.11 0.91 13.55
N GLY A 152 -19.92 1.91 13.21
CA GLY A 152 -20.15 3.09 14.04
C GLY A 152 -19.48 4.35 13.46
N THR A 153 -19.95 5.51 13.92
CA THR A 153 -19.51 6.83 13.44
C THR A 153 -19.23 7.81 14.58
N ASN A 154 -19.21 7.33 15.83
CA ASN A 154 -18.98 8.18 16.99
C ASN A 154 -17.53 8.70 17.01
N PHE A 155 -16.60 7.91 16.48
CA PHE A 155 -15.17 8.21 16.40
C PHE A 155 -14.67 8.06 14.96
N GLY A 156 -14.75 9.15 14.20
CA GLY A 156 -14.27 9.24 12.81
C GLY A 156 -12.74 9.26 12.70
N VAL A 157 -12.23 9.30 11.46
CA VAL A 157 -10.79 9.27 11.18
C VAL A 157 -10.27 10.63 10.76
N VAL A 158 -9.18 11.09 11.38
CA VAL A 158 -8.48 12.33 11.02
C VAL A 158 -6.98 12.11 11.01
N ALA A 159 -6.24 12.89 10.21
CA ALA A 159 -4.78 12.93 10.29
C ALA A 159 -4.33 13.56 11.62
N GLY A 160 -3.39 12.91 12.31
CA GLY A 160 -2.75 13.47 13.49
C GLY A 160 -1.94 14.73 13.16
N THR A 161 -1.58 15.47 14.21
CA THR A 161 -0.93 16.79 14.10
C THR A 161 0.59 16.73 14.28
N SER A 162 1.10 15.64 14.86
CA SER A 162 2.52 15.52 15.23
C SER A 162 3.22 14.32 14.58
N GLY A 163 2.85 13.98 13.33
CA GLY A 163 3.48 12.88 12.58
C GLY A 163 3.08 11.48 13.05
N GLU A 164 2.06 11.37 13.92
CA GLU A 164 1.59 10.11 14.50
C GLU A 164 0.72 9.24 13.57
N GLY A 165 0.54 9.64 12.31
CA GLY A 165 -0.36 8.99 11.35
C GLY A 165 -1.81 9.39 11.55
N THR A 166 -2.76 8.56 11.10
CA THR A 166 -4.19 8.77 11.33
C THR A 166 -4.59 8.35 12.74
N VAL A 167 -5.65 8.98 13.26
CA VAL A 167 -6.23 8.68 14.56
C VAL A 167 -7.74 8.56 14.45
N PHE A 168 -8.34 7.76 15.32
CA PHE A 168 -9.78 7.76 15.53
C PHE A 168 -10.16 8.80 16.57
N ILE A 169 -11.10 9.68 16.28
CA ILE A 169 -11.45 10.82 17.14
C ILE A 169 -12.92 11.20 16.95
N ASN A 170 -13.57 11.68 18.01
CA ASN A 170 -14.95 12.15 17.88
C ASN A 170 -15.02 13.46 17.08
N SER A 171 -15.56 13.39 15.86
CA SER A 171 -15.69 14.55 14.97
C SER A 171 -16.86 15.47 15.31
N ALA A 172 -17.78 15.00 16.16
CA ALA A 172 -18.84 15.77 16.78
C ALA A 172 -18.76 15.64 18.31
N ALA A 173 -19.37 16.57 19.04
CA ALA A 173 -19.51 16.43 20.48
C ALA A 173 -20.40 15.20 20.81
N ILE A 174 -20.01 14.42 21.81
CA ILE A 174 -20.80 13.27 22.29
C ILE A 174 -21.44 13.68 23.62
N ASN A 175 -22.77 13.82 23.62
CA ASN A 175 -23.56 14.21 24.78
C ASN A 175 -24.83 13.34 24.85
N ILE A 176 -24.69 12.14 25.40
CA ILE A 176 -25.75 11.14 25.40
C ILE A 176 -25.90 10.54 26.80
N ALA A 177 -27.12 10.12 27.16
CA ALA A 177 -27.39 9.54 28.48
C ALA A 177 -26.84 8.11 28.65
N GLY A 178 -26.64 7.39 27.54
CA GLY A 178 -26.13 6.02 27.52
C GLY A 178 -24.64 5.94 27.20
N TYR A 179 -24.32 5.21 26.15
CA TYR A 179 -22.95 5.00 25.66
C TYR A 179 -22.87 5.20 24.15
N ALA A 180 -21.69 5.63 23.70
CA ALA A 180 -21.29 5.74 22.30
C ALA A 180 -20.22 4.69 22.07
N MET A 181 -20.41 3.85 21.05
CA MET A 181 -19.53 2.73 20.79
C MET A 181 -19.37 2.52 19.29
N ASP A 182 -18.11 2.40 18.89
CA ASP A 182 -17.73 1.90 17.57
C ASP A 182 -16.97 0.58 17.77
N TYR A 183 -17.22 -0.41 16.94
CA TYR A 183 -16.64 -1.75 17.08
C TYR A 183 -16.04 -2.25 15.78
N SER A 184 -15.00 -3.08 15.88
CA SER A 184 -14.33 -3.67 14.72
C SER A 184 -15.22 -4.73 14.04
N ASP A 185 -14.86 -5.08 12.81
CA ASP A 185 -15.31 -6.33 12.19
C ASP A 185 -14.97 -7.55 13.06
N ASN A 186 -15.63 -8.67 12.77
CA ASN A 186 -15.42 -9.92 13.49
C ASN A 186 -13.99 -10.44 13.25
N ILE A 187 -13.23 -10.63 14.33
CA ILE A 187 -11.89 -11.21 14.29
C ILE A 187 -12.00 -12.68 14.69
N ALA A 188 -11.82 -13.59 13.74
CA ALA A 188 -11.93 -15.03 13.99
C ALA A 188 -10.89 -15.50 15.04
N ILE A 189 -11.36 -16.17 16.08
CA ILE A 189 -10.51 -16.67 17.17
C ILE A 189 -11.16 -17.87 17.86
N SER A 190 -10.35 -18.82 18.31
CA SER A 190 -10.84 -19.99 19.06
C SER A 190 -11.03 -19.69 20.56
N ALA A 191 -11.79 -20.54 21.23
CA ALA A 191 -11.89 -20.58 22.68
C ALA A 191 -10.54 -20.85 23.37
N GLY A 192 -10.38 -20.33 24.59
CA GLY A 192 -9.19 -20.55 25.41
C GLY A 192 -7.93 -19.79 24.98
N MET A 193 -8.04 -18.84 24.06
CA MET A 193 -6.94 -18.03 23.58
C MET A 193 -6.67 -16.86 24.53
N GLN A 194 -5.42 -16.73 24.97
CA GLN A 194 -4.97 -15.57 25.73
C GLN A 194 -4.75 -14.40 24.76
N LEU A 195 -5.40 -13.27 25.02
CA LEU A 195 -5.33 -12.05 24.22
C LEU A 195 -4.92 -10.86 25.08
N ILE A 196 -4.27 -9.89 24.45
CA ILE A 196 -3.93 -8.59 25.00
C ILE A 196 -4.41 -7.50 24.05
N LEU A 197 -5.17 -6.55 24.59
CA LEU A 197 -5.55 -5.29 23.96
C LEU A 197 -4.59 -4.20 24.44
N SER A 198 -4.12 -3.36 23.54
CA SER A 198 -3.38 -2.14 23.88
C SER A 198 -3.77 -0.98 22.96
N ALA A 199 -3.77 0.25 23.46
CA ALA A 199 -4.01 1.44 22.67
C ALA A 199 -3.46 2.68 23.39
N GLU A 200 -3.21 3.75 22.65
CA GLU A 200 -3.02 5.08 23.23
C GLU A 200 -4.35 5.84 23.17
N ILE A 201 -4.80 6.36 24.32
CA ILE A 201 -6.06 7.09 24.46
C ILE A 201 -5.78 8.49 25.00
N ALA A 202 -6.29 9.51 24.33
CA ALA A 202 -6.34 10.89 24.80
C ALA A 202 -7.79 11.27 25.14
N THR A 203 -7.98 12.03 26.22
CA THR A 203 -9.31 12.38 26.78
C THR A 203 -9.43 13.87 27.13
N ASN A 204 -8.67 14.73 26.45
CA ASN A 204 -8.55 16.16 26.76
C ASN A 204 -9.89 16.94 26.75
N GLY A 205 -10.89 16.49 25.99
CA GLY A 205 -12.24 17.07 25.96
C GLY A 205 -13.32 16.30 26.73
N LEU A 206 -12.95 15.32 27.57
CA LEU A 206 -13.88 14.58 28.44
C LEU A 206 -14.28 15.43 29.65
N ASN A 207 -15.53 15.91 29.69
CA ASN A 207 -16.05 16.73 30.78
C ASN A 207 -16.82 15.88 31.82
N SER A 208 -17.47 14.79 31.41
CA SER A 208 -18.07 13.79 32.30
C SER A 208 -18.17 12.42 31.61
N GLY A 209 -18.42 11.37 32.40
CA GLY A 209 -18.49 9.99 31.93
C GLY A 209 -17.13 9.30 31.91
N GLN A 210 -16.98 8.30 31.06
CA GLN A 210 -15.74 7.52 30.98
C GLN A 210 -15.44 7.03 29.56
N VAL A 211 -14.16 6.80 29.28
CA VAL A 211 -13.67 6.28 28.00
C VAL A 211 -12.79 5.06 28.24
N TYR A 212 -13.00 4.01 27.44
CA TYR A 212 -12.18 2.80 27.47
C TYR A 212 -12.25 2.06 26.15
N MET A 213 -11.42 1.03 26.03
CA MET A 213 -11.53 0.04 24.98
C MET A 213 -11.83 -1.34 25.59
N LYS A 214 -12.58 -2.16 24.86
CA LYS A 214 -12.93 -3.51 25.29
C LYS A 214 -12.79 -4.52 24.16
N VAL A 215 -12.66 -5.78 24.55
CA VAL A 215 -12.75 -6.93 23.66
C VAL A 215 -13.92 -7.79 24.10
N GLU A 216 -14.82 -8.07 23.16
CA GLU A 216 -16.03 -8.84 23.38
C GLU A 216 -15.93 -10.16 22.62
N SER A 217 -16.13 -11.29 23.30
CA SER A 217 -16.04 -12.65 22.74
C SER A 217 -17.42 -13.19 22.41
N PHE A 218 -17.60 -13.75 21.21
CA PHE A 218 -18.89 -14.23 20.73
C PHE A 218 -18.84 -15.68 20.26
N ASN A 219 -19.97 -16.38 20.33
CA ASN A 219 -20.16 -17.66 19.64
C ASN A 219 -20.56 -17.46 18.16
N SER A 220 -20.68 -18.55 17.40
CA SER A 220 -21.09 -18.50 15.98
C SER A 220 -22.48 -17.89 15.73
N SER A 221 -23.36 -17.93 16.73
CA SER A 221 -24.70 -17.34 16.67
C SER A 221 -24.72 -15.84 17.04
N GLY A 222 -23.59 -15.25 17.39
CA GLY A 222 -23.48 -13.85 17.81
C GLY A 222 -23.89 -13.56 19.25
N THR A 223 -24.00 -14.59 20.10
CA THR A 223 -24.20 -14.40 21.54
C THR A 223 -22.88 -13.98 22.20
N LEU A 224 -22.93 -12.91 23.01
CA LEU A 224 -21.80 -12.48 23.84
C LEU A 224 -21.51 -13.52 24.93
N LEU A 225 -20.26 -13.95 25.04
CA LEU A 225 -19.79 -14.94 26.01
C LEU A 225 -18.95 -14.32 27.13
N GLY A 226 -18.30 -13.20 26.88
CA GLY A 226 -17.46 -12.54 27.87
C GLY A 226 -16.73 -11.33 27.30
N THR A 227 -16.25 -10.49 28.22
CA THR A 227 -15.63 -9.21 27.91
C THR A 227 -14.43 -8.98 28.81
N PHE A 228 -13.36 -8.41 28.27
CA PHE A 228 -12.30 -7.76 29.05
C PHE A 228 -12.06 -6.35 28.51
N SER A 229 -11.62 -5.42 29.36
CA SER A 229 -11.53 -4.01 29.00
C SER A 229 -10.36 -3.32 29.68
N THR A 230 -9.88 -2.23 29.07
CA THR A 230 -8.92 -1.33 29.70
C THR A 230 -9.59 -0.62 30.86
N THR A 231 -8.85 -0.27 31.90
CA THR A 231 -9.38 0.55 33.00
C THR A 231 -10.01 1.84 32.46
N PRO A 232 -11.29 2.13 32.79
CA PRO A 232 -11.93 3.35 32.30
C PRO A 232 -11.25 4.63 32.74
N ILE A 233 -11.11 5.57 31.80
CA ILE A 233 -10.56 6.90 32.03
C ILE A 233 -11.73 7.86 32.24
N SER A 234 -11.82 8.45 33.42
CA SER A 234 -12.86 9.43 33.81
C SER A 234 -12.31 10.86 34.02
N THR A 235 -11.04 11.08 33.65
CA THR A 235 -10.34 12.38 33.84
C THR A 235 -9.64 12.77 32.56
N LYS A 236 -9.45 14.08 32.34
CA LYS A 236 -8.73 14.61 31.17
C LYS A 236 -7.26 14.25 31.24
N ARG A 237 -6.75 13.66 30.17
CA ARG A 237 -5.34 13.26 30.02
C ARG A 237 -4.91 13.31 28.57
N ASP A 238 -3.62 13.61 28.36
CA ASP A 238 -2.94 13.38 27.10
C ASP A 238 -2.83 11.87 26.80
N TYR A 239 -2.35 11.55 25.59
CA TYR A 239 -2.19 10.18 25.13
C TYR A 239 -1.48 9.31 26.16
N THR A 240 -2.23 8.37 26.72
CA THR A 240 -1.75 7.40 27.69
C THR A 240 -1.92 5.99 27.12
N VAL A 241 -0.89 5.15 27.26
CA VAL A 241 -0.99 3.74 26.89
C VAL A 241 -1.89 3.01 27.89
N MET A 242 -2.93 2.38 27.35
CA MET A 242 -3.90 1.59 28.09
C MET A 242 -3.84 0.14 27.61
N THR A 243 -3.90 -0.82 28.54
CA THR A 243 -3.83 -2.24 28.23
C THR A 243 -4.89 -3.05 28.97
N ALA A 244 -5.27 -4.19 28.39
CA ALA A 244 -6.19 -5.13 29.01
C ALA A 244 -5.92 -6.54 28.50
N SER A 245 -5.89 -7.53 29.40
CA SER A 245 -5.57 -8.92 29.06
C SER A 245 -6.70 -9.84 29.49
N GLY A 246 -7.01 -10.84 28.67
CA GLY A 246 -8.09 -11.79 28.96
C GLY A 246 -7.99 -13.06 28.12
N LYS A 247 -8.59 -14.14 28.63
CA LYS A 247 -8.69 -15.42 27.93
C LYS A 247 -10.08 -15.56 27.32
N THR A 248 -10.18 -15.95 26.05
CA THR A 248 -11.47 -16.15 25.39
C THR A 248 -12.26 -17.29 26.05
N PRO A 249 -13.55 -17.09 26.40
CA PRO A 249 -14.39 -18.12 27.01
C PRO A 249 -14.61 -19.36 26.12
N ASN A 250 -15.09 -20.45 26.73
CA ASN A 250 -15.50 -21.64 25.99
C ASN A 250 -16.60 -21.31 24.97
N GLY A 251 -16.52 -21.89 23.76
CA GLY A 251 -17.46 -21.63 22.67
C GLY A 251 -17.22 -20.36 21.86
N THR A 252 -16.14 -19.60 22.14
CA THR A 252 -15.77 -18.43 21.32
C THR A 252 -15.39 -18.85 19.90
N THR A 253 -15.93 -18.13 18.91
CA THR A 253 -15.61 -18.28 17.48
C THR A 253 -15.04 -16.99 16.87
N TYR A 254 -15.35 -15.84 17.45
CA TYR A 254 -14.75 -14.56 17.09
C TYR A 254 -14.77 -13.57 18.25
N VAL A 255 -13.97 -12.51 18.13
CA VAL A 255 -13.97 -11.35 19.02
C VAL A 255 -14.20 -10.05 18.25
N ARG A 256 -14.61 -9.00 18.96
CA ARG A 256 -14.64 -7.62 18.46
C ARG A 256 -13.89 -6.71 19.42
N VAL A 257 -13.19 -5.72 18.87
CA VAL A 257 -12.59 -4.63 19.64
C VAL A 257 -13.50 -3.42 19.55
N SER A 258 -13.82 -2.80 20.68
CA SER A 258 -14.74 -1.68 20.74
C SER A 258 -14.07 -0.46 21.37
N ARG A 259 -14.25 0.70 20.75
CA ARG A 259 -13.94 2.04 21.29
C ARG A 259 -15.20 2.56 21.97
N VAL A 260 -15.12 2.92 23.24
CA VAL A 260 -16.32 3.18 24.05
C VAL A 260 -16.19 4.51 24.79
N ALA A 261 -17.24 5.31 24.72
CA ALA A 261 -17.55 6.37 25.69
C ALA A 261 -18.85 6.00 26.40
N ASP A 262 -18.88 6.05 27.72
CA ASP A 262 -19.93 5.45 28.55
C ASP A 262 -20.20 6.30 29.80
N ASN A 263 -21.18 5.88 30.60
CA ASN A 263 -21.59 6.51 31.85
C ASN A 263 -22.04 7.97 31.65
N ALA A 264 -22.97 8.16 30.71
CA ALA A 264 -23.44 9.47 30.29
C ALA A 264 -22.30 10.41 29.87
N PRO A 265 -21.56 10.07 28.79
CA PRO A 265 -20.40 10.83 28.37
C PRO A 265 -20.80 12.24 27.91
N ASN A 266 -20.05 13.22 28.40
CA ASN A 266 -20.03 14.60 27.89
C ASN A 266 -18.63 14.87 27.35
N ILE A 267 -18.50 14.83 26.03
CA ILE A 267 -17.23 14.95 25.32
C ILE A 267 -17.35 16.07 24.30
N SER A 268 -16.45 17.04 24.40
CA SER A 268 -16.32 18.13 23.45
C SER A 268 -15.93 17.60 22.07
N GLN A 269 -16.28 18.31 20.99
CA GLN A 269 -15.79 17.97 19.65
C GLN A 269 -14.25 17.84 19.65
N TRP A 270 -13.71 16.79 19.01
CA TRP A 270 -12.27 16.49 19.01
C TRP A 270 -11.67 16.20 20.39
N GLY A 271 -12.51 15.82 21.35
CA GLY A 271 -12.12 15.70 22.76
C GLY A 271 -11.50 14.37 23.17
N VAL A 272 -11.79 13.29 22.46
CA VAL A 272 -11.35 11.93 22.77
C VAL A 272 -10.81 11.25 21.51
N ALA A 273 -9.58 10.76 21.59
CA ALA A 273 -8.91 10.13 20.47
C ALA A 273 -8.25 8.80 20.85
N PHE A 274 -8.21 7.87 19.89
CA PHE A 274 -7.61 6.55 19.99
C PHE A 274 -6.61 6.37 18.86
N ARG A 275 -5.45 5.81 19.17
CA ARG A 275 -4.43 5.45 18.19
C ARG A 275 -3.59 4.27 18.66
N ARG A 276 -2.78 3.74 17.75
CA ARG A 276 -1.89 2.60 17.97
C ARG A 276 -2.59 1.42 18.63
N ILE A 277 -3.81 1.13 18.19
CA ILE A 277 -4.66 0.09 18.77
C ILE A 277 -4.08 -1.25 18.33
N LYS A 278 -3.95 -2.21 19.25
CA LYS A 278 -3.51 -3.57 18.93
C LYS A 278 -4.32 -4.59 19.70
N LEU A 279 -4.67 -5.67 19.02
CA LEU A 279 -5.13 -6.90 19.63
C LEU A 279 -4.14 -8.01 19.27
N GLU A 280 -3.48 -8.59 20.25
CA GLU A 280 -2.43 -9.59 20.03
C GLU A 280 -2.70 -10.85 20.85
N ARG A 281 -2.08 -11.97 20.46
CA ARG A 281 -2.03 -13.16 21.32
C ARG A 281 -1.00 -12.97 22.42
N GLY A 282 -1.30 -13.49 23.61
CA GLY A 282 -0.43 -13.41 24.77
C GLY A 282 -0.94 -12.44 25.85
N SER A 283 -0.15 -12.28 26.91
CA SER A 283 -0.54 -11.52 28.11
C SER A 283 0.16 -10.17 28.24
N SER A 284 1.01 -9.80 27.28
CA SER A 284 1.79 -8.55 27.31
C SER A 284 1.87 -7.97 25.90
N PRO A 285 1.72 -6.65 25.74
CA PRO A 285 1.76 -6.02 24.44
C PRO A 285 3.17 -6.09 23.85
N SER A 286 3.23 -6.34 22.55
CA SER A 286 4.47 -6.37 21.79
C SER A 286 4.91 -4.94 21.38
N LEU A 287 6.03 -4.76 20.68
CA LEU A 287 6.35 -3.44 20.09
C LEU A 287 5.25 -2.99 19.12
N TYR A 288 5.02 -1.69 19.01
CA TYR A 288 4.17 -1.19 17.94
C TYR A 288 4.97 -1.27 16.62
N SER A 289 4.62 -2.21 15.74
CA SER A 289 5.10 -2.19 14.35
C SER A 289 4.10 -1.43 13.50
N GLN A 290 4.60 -0.64 12.54
CA GLN A 290 3.79 -0.02 11.50
C GLN A 290 2.86 -1.08 10.88
N GLU A 291 1.59 -0.73 10.69
CA GLU A 291 0.56 -1.70 10.32
C GLU A 291 0.92 -2.37 8.99
N ALA A 292 0.61 -3.67 8.86
CA ALA A 292 0.70 -4.39 7.60
C ALA A 292 -0.45 -3.96 6.68
N SER A 293 -0.48 -2.68 6.29
CA SER A 293 -1.42 -2.13 5.30
C SER A 293 -1.33 -2.89 3.97
N ILE A 294 -0.17 -3.48 3.68
CA ILE A 294 0.04 -4.32 2.49
C ILE A 294 -0.62 -5.71 2.57
N LEU A 295 -0.87 -6.26 3.76
CA LEU A 295 -1.50 -7.58 3.92
C LEU A 295 -3.03 -7.48 3.75
N TYR A 296 -3.64 -6.33 4.09
CA TYR A 296 -5.05 -6.05 3.78
C TYR A 296 -5.28 -5.92 2.27
N LEU A 297 -4.32 -5.32 1.54
CA LEU A 297 -4.34 -5.21 0.08
C LEU A 297 -4.21 -6.55 -0.66
N GLN A 298 -3.77 -7.63 0.02
CA GLN A 298 -3.62 -8.95 -0.60
C GLN A 298 -4.90 -9.81 -0.59
N GLY A 299 -6.03 -9.32 -0.02
CA GLY A 299 -7.21 -10.18 0.16
C GLY A 299 -8.60 -9.54 0.26
N ALA A 300 -8.79 -8.23 0.06
CA ALA A 300 -10.11 -7.58 0.13
C ALA A 300 -10.42 -6.71 -1.11
N PRO A 301 -11.71 -6.47 -1.43
CA PRO A 301 -12.24 -6.29 -2.78
C PRO A 301 -11.88 -4.94 -3.39
N ALA A 302 -12.12 -4.82 -4.70
CA ALA A 302 -12.02 -3.63 -5.53
C ALA A 302 -11.94 -2.29 -4.77
N PHE A 303 -10.99 -1.43 -5.18
CA PHE A 303 -10.90 -0.02 -4.78
C PHE A 303 -12.28 0.57 -4.47
N ASP A 304 -12.46 1.05 -3.24
CA ASP A 304 -13.72 1.59 -2.70
C ASP A 304 -14.22 2.86 -3.46
N GLY A 305 -13.52 3.24 -4.52
CA GLY A 305 -13.96 4.18 -5.52
C GLY A 305 -13.35 3.84 -6.86
N ARG A 306 -14.19 3.68 -7.88
CA ARG A 306 -13.71 3.77 -9.27
C ARG A 306 -12.94 5.08 -9.42
N PRO A 307 -11.76 5.10 -10.07
CA PRO A 307 -11.04 6.34 -10.33
C PRO A 307 -11.98 7.36 -10.95
N THR A 308 -12.09 8.55 -10.33
CA THR A 308 -12.87 9.65 -10.90
C THR A 308 -11.95 10.56 -11.71
N PHE A 309 -12.45 11.06 -12.84
CA PHE A 309 -11.73 12.03 -13.66
C PHE A 309 -12.52 13.34 -13.60
N GLY A 310 -11.96 14.35 -12.94
CA GLY A 310 -12.66 15.62 -12.70
C GLY A 310 -13.92 15.48 -11.85
N GLY A 311 -13.94 14.56 -10.87
CA GLY A 311 -15.07 14.36 -9.97
C GLY A 311 -16.20 13.46 -10.49
N ASN A 312 -16.10 12.96 -11.73
CA ASN A 312 -17.11 12.09 -12.33
C ASN A 312 -16.60 10.64 -12.48
N VAL A 313 -17.48 9.66 -12.26
CA VAL A 313 -17.19 8.24 -12.45
C VAL A 313 -17.26 7.89 -13.95
N PRO A 314 -16.20 7.31 -14.55
CA PRO A 314 -16.20 6.89 -15.96
C PRO A 314 -17.41 6.04 -16.34
N TRP A 315 -18.09 6.43 -17.42
CA TRP A 315 -19.21 5.73 -18.07
C TRP A 315 -20.50 5.61 -17.26
N ASP A 316 -20.47 5.80 -15.93
CA ASP A 316 -21.65 5.77 -15.06
C ASP A 316 -22.34 7.16 -14.98
N SER A 317 -21.60 8.24 -15.25
CA SER A 317 -22.12 9.62 -15.15
C SER A 317 -22.28 10.31 -16.50
N TRP A 318 -22.31 9.56 -17.62
CA TRP A 318 -22.35 10.12 -18.99
C TRP A 318 -21.18 11.07 -19.31
N ASN A 319 -20.13 11.03 -18.50
CA ASN A 319 -18.96 11.90 -18.60
C ASN A 319 -17.98 11.48 -19.71
N LEU A 320 -18.15 10.26 -20.24
CA LEU A 320 -17.41 9.71 -21.36
C LEU A 320 -18.39 9.04 -22.34
N PRO A 321 -18.11 9.09 -23.66
CA PRO A 321 -18.80 8.24 -24.62
C PRO A 321 -18.75 6.79 -24.16
N ARG A 322 -19.90 6.10 -24.17
CA ARG A 322 -19.94 4.67 -23.83
C ARG A 322 -19.02 3.89 -24.80
N PRO A 323 -18.23 2.92 -24.32
CA PRO A 323 -17.43 2.08 -25.21
C PRO A 323 -18.30 1.37 -26.25
N LEU A 324 -17.75 1.16 -27.45
CA LEU A 324 -18.40 0.38 -28.50
C LEU A 324 -18.71 -1.04 -27.97
N GLN A 325 -19.98 -1.44 -27.95
CA GLN A 325 -20.40 -2.76 -27.52
C GLN A 325 -20.63 -3.66 -28.74
N HIS A 326 -20.55 -4.98 -28.53
CA HIS A 326 -20.84 -5.96 -29.58
C HIS A 326 -22.25 -5.82 -30.16
N SER A 327 -23.19 -5.26 -29.40
CA SER A 327 -24.57 -4.98 -29.82
C SER A 327 -24.69 -3.80 -30.78
N ASP A 328 -23.68 -2.92 -30.84
CA ASP A 328 -23.60 -1.77 -31.74
C ASP A 328 -23.11 -2.15 -33.15
N ILE A 329 -22.51 -3.33 -33.30
CA ILE A 329 -21.96 -3.83 -34.57
C ILE A 329 -22.97 -4.77 -35.24
N GLY A 330 -23.44 -4.43 -36.43
CA GLY A 330 -24.30 -5.30 -37.24
C GLY A 330 -23.52 -6.07 -38.30
N ALA A 331 -23.25 -7.37 -38.08
CA ALA A 331 -22.72 -8.23 -39.13
C ALA A 331 -23.81 -8.47 -40.20
N ILE A 332 -23.45 -8.32 -41.47
CA ILE A 332 -24.35 -8.52 -42.61
C ILE A 332 -23.68 -9.46 -43.62
N ALA A 333 -24.42 -10.46 -44.10
CA ALA A 333 -23.91 -11.39 -45.09
C ALA A 333 -25.03 -11.96 -45.97
N ALA A 334 -24.70 -12.22 -47.23
CA ALA A 334 -25.51 -13.02 -48.15
C ALA A 334 -24.58 -13.88 -49.01
N ALA A 335 -25.05 -15.06 -49.41
CA ALA A 335 -24.35 -15.92 -50.35
C ALA A 335 -25.34 -16.51 -51.36
N GLY A 336 -24.82 -16.94 -52.51
CA GLY A 336 -25.63 -17.38 -53.65
C GLY A 336 -26.05 -16.19 -54.51
N GLY A 337 -27.17 -16.32 -55.20
CA GLY A 337 -27.67 -15.29 -56.11
C GLY A 337 -28.08 -15.89 -57.46
N GLU A 338 -28.12 -15.02 -58.45
CA GLU A 338 -28.74 -15.28 -59.74
C GLU A 338 -27.67 -15.69 -60.76
N GLU A 339 -27.53 -17.00 -60.96
CA GLU A 339 -26.44 -17.63 -61.74
C GLU A 339 -26.81 -17.91 -63.20
N ARG A 340 -27.79 -17.20 -63.79
CA ARG A 340 -28.07 -17.29 -65.24
C ARG A 340 -26.92 -16.71 -66.07
N ASP A 341 -26.98 -16.89 -67.39
CA ASP A 341 -25.99 -16.28 -68.30
C ASP A 341 -25.91 -14.76 -68.07
N LEU A 342 -24.69 -14.23 -68.00
CA LEU A 342 -24.45 -12.79 -67.87
C LEU A 342 -25.01 -12.05 -69.08
N ALA A 343 -25.73 -10.95 -68.87
CA ALA A 343 -26.13 -10.06 -69.95
C ALA A 343 -25.02 -9.07 -70.29
N ILE A 344 -25.15 -8.41 -71.45
CA ILE A 344 -24.30 -7.27 -71.82
C ILE A 344 -24.65 -5.98 -71.05
N ASN A 345 -25.76 -6.02 -70.29
CA ASN A 345 -26.25 -4.91 -69.47
C ASN A 345 -25.94 -5.17 -68.00
N ASP A 346 -25.82 -4.09 -67.25
CA ASP A 346 -25.67 -4.10 -65.80
C ASP A 346 -26.89 -4.77 -65.12
N GLU A 347 -26.66 -5.84 -64.37
CA GLU A 347 -27.68 -6.60 -63.66
C GLU A 347 -27.28 -6.86 -62.20
N VAL A 348 -28.24 -6.71 -61.29
CA VAL A 348 -28.11 -7.15 -59.90
C VAL A 348 -28.14 -8.68 -59.85
N ARG A 349 -27.05 -9.30 -59.40
CA ARG A 349 -26.92 -10.76 -59.26
C ARG A 349 -27.08 -11.27 -57.84
N LEU A 350 -26.80 -10.44 -56.84
CA LEU A 350 -27.05 -10.76 -55.44
C LEU A 350 -27.44 -9.48 -54.71
N ALA A 351 -28.45 -9.55 -53.85
CA ALA A 351 -28.89 -8.42 -53.02
C ALA A 351 -29.05 -8.86 -51.56
N LEU A 352 -28.53 -8.05 -50.64
CA LEU A 352 -28.58 -8.25 -49.21
C LEU A 352 -29.40 -7.13 -48.57
N ASN A 353 -30.58 -7.45 -48.05
CA ASN A 353 -31.39 -6.52 -47.27
C ASN A 353 -30.82 -6.36 -45.85
N PHE A 354 -30.75 -5.13 -45.35
CA PHE A 354 -30.39 -4.87 -43.96
C PHE A 354 -31.06 -3.59 -43.42
N THR A 355 -31.21 -3.54 -42.10
CA THR A 355 -31.67 -2.35 -41.37
C THR A 355 -30.54 -1.89 -40.46
N PRO A 356 -29.98 -0.69 -40.65
CA PRO A 356 -28.77 -0.28 -39.98
C PRO A 356 -29.08 0.14 -38.55
N LYS A 357 -28.21 -0.31 -37.63
CA LYS A 357 -28.20 0.10 -36.22
C LYS A 357 -27.22 1.25 -35.96
N ALA A 358 -26.42 1.59 -36.96
CA ALA A 358 -25.44 2.65 -36.93
C ALA A 358 -25.39 3.39 -38.28
N ASN A 359 -24.59 4.45 -38.39
CA ASN A 359 -24.67 5.38 -39.52
C ASN A 359 -23.77 4.99 -40.70
N SER A 360 -22.93 3.96 -40.56
CA SER A 360 -22.03 3.54 -41.62
C SER A 360 -22.10 2.05 -41.94
N VAL A 361 -21.81 1.71 -43.19
CA VAL A 361 -21.65 0.32 -43.64
C VAL A 361 -20.38 0.20 -44.44
N LEU A 362 -19.66 -0.91 -44.23
CA LEU A 362 -18.58 -1.36 -45.09
C LEU A 362 -18.89 -2.79 -45.51
N SER A 363 -18.91 -3.04 -46.82
CA SER A 363 -19.18 -4.37 -47.36
C SER A 363 -18.24 -4.70 -48.50
N ASN A 364 -17.85 -5.96 -48.58
CA ASN A 364 -17.18 -6.54 -49.72
C ASN A 364 -18.09 -7.58 -50.39
N ALA A 365 -17.80 -7.86 -51.65
CA ALA A 365 -18.36 -8.98 -52.36
C ALA A 365 -17.30 -9.67 -53.20
N THR A 366 -17.44 -10.99 -53.31
CA THR A 366 -16.60 -11.84 -54.15
C THR A 366 -17.48 -12.68 -55.05
N LEU A 367 -16.99 -12.95 -56.26
CA LEU A 367 -17.57 -13.95 -57.14
C LEU A 367 -16.49 -14.58 -58.00
N THR A 368 -16.81 -15.74 -58.58
CA THR A 368 -16.04 -16.32 -59.67
C THR A 368 -16.86 -16.31 -60.95
N ILE A 369 -16.20 -16.09 -62.07
CA ILE A 369 -16.80 -16.21 -63.39
C ILE A 369 -16.21 -17.44 -64.03
N ASN A 370 -17.07 -18.41 -64.34
CA ASN A 370 -16.66 -19.55 -65.13
C ASN A 370 -16.81 -19.20 -66.62
N VAL A 371 -15.69 -18.88 -67.25
CA VAL A 371 -15.64 -18.46 -68.66
C VAL A 371 -15.85 -19.66 -69.61
N GLY A 372 -15.67 -20.90 -69.14
CA GLY A 372 -15.92 -22.13 -69.89
C GLY A 372 -15.21 -22.20 -71.26
N ASN A 373 -15.66 -23.14 -72.12
CA ASN A 373 -15.22 -23.24 -73.52
C ASN A 373 -15.89 -22.19 -74.43
N SER A 374 -16.12 -20.97 -73.93
CA SER A 374 -16.73 -19.90 -74.73
C SER A 374 -15.77 -19.41 -75.84
N SER A 375 -16.31 -18.75 -76.86
CA SER A 375 -15.55 -18.29 -78.04
C SER A 375 -14.34 -17.45 -77.63
N ALA A 376 -13.19 -17.63 -78.31
CA ALA A 376 -11.93 -16.95 -78.04
C ALA A 376 -11.91 -15.46 -78.44
N THR A 377 -12.93 -14.71 -78.01
CA THR A 377 -13.14 -13.29 -78.28
C THR A 377 -12.78 -12.49 -77.04
N ALA A 378 -12.11 -11.35 -77.22
CA ALA A 378 -11.78 -10.48 -76.10
C ALA A 378 -13.03 -9.99 -75.37
N ASN A 379 -13.05 -10.04 -74.04
CA ASN A 379 -14.17 -9.60 -73.24
C ASN A 379 -13.76 -9.20 -71.83
N ASP A 380 -14.40 -8.17 -71.30
CA ASP A 380 -14.31 -7.77 -69.89
C ASP A 380 -15.53 -8.24 -69.12
N PHE A 381 -15.28 -8.67 -67.90
CA PHE A 381 -16.29 -8.89 -66.89
C PHE A 381 -16.13 -7.89 -65.78
N ILE A 382 -17.23 -7.24 -65.42
CA ILE A 382 -17.20 -6.11 -64.50
C ILE A 382 -18.16 -6.40 -63.36
N ALA A 383 -17.74 -6.10 -62.14
CA ALA A 383 -18.59 -6.15 -60.96
C ALA A 383 -18.41 -4.94 -60.06
N TYR A 384 -19.47 -4.48 -59.41
CA TYR A 384 -19.39 -3.49 -58.34
C TYR A 384 -20.47 -3.74 -57.28
N LEU A 385 -20.28 -3.14 -56.11
CA LEU A 385 -21.31 -3.06 -55.08
C LEU A 385 -21.96 -1.69 -55.06
N ASP A 386 -23.26 -1.62 -54.84
CA ASP A 386 -23.92 -0.38 -54.45
C ASP A 386 -24.71 -0.55 -53.14
N VAL A 387 -25.02 0.60 -52.53
CA VAL A 387 -25.95 0.71 -51.42
C VAL A 387 -27.21 1.37 -51.97
N PHE A 388 -28.33 0.69 -51.84
CA PHE A 388 -29.62 1.10 -52.34
C PHE A 388 -30.59 1.36 -51.20
N ASP A 389 -31.21 2.53 -51.20
CA ASP A 389 -32.27 2.89 -50.28
C ASP A 389 -33.59 2.37 -50.82
N VAL A 390 -34.15 1.37 -50.13
CA VAL A 390 -35.36 0.66 -50.59
C VAL A 390 -36.57 1.58 -50.55
N GLY A 391 -36.66 2.45 -49.53
CA GLY A 391 -37.79 3.36 -49.38
C GLY A 391 -37.74 4.54 -50.35
N ALA A 392 -36.55 5.06 -50.63
CA ALA A 392 -36.36 6.15 -51.61
C ALA A 392 -36.26 5.65 -53.06
N ASN A 393 -36.16 4.33 -53.26
CA ASN A 393 -35.95 3.70 -54.56
C ASN A 393 -34.74 4.29 -55.32
N ALA A 394 -33.63 4.53 -54.60
CA ALA A 394 -32.46 5.25 -55.11
C ALA A 394 -31.14 4.64 -54.64
N VAL A 395 -30.11 4.70 -55.50
CA VAL A 395 -28.73 4.37 -55.11
C VAL A 395 -28.15 5.51 -54.31
N VAL A 396 -27.67 5.23 -53.09
CA VAL A 396 -27.08 6.23 -52.20
C VAL A 396 -25.55 6.19 -52.18
N ALA A 397 -24.96 5.06 -52.56
CA ALA A 397 -23.51 4.93 -52.75
C ALA A 397 -23.19 3.85 -53.77
N ARG A 398 -22.13 4.05 -54.56
CA ARG A 398 -21.57 3.04 -55.45
C ARG A 398 -20.10 2.83 -55.10
N GLY A 399 -19.71 1.58 -54.96
CA GLY A 399 -18.36 1.14 -54.66
C GLY A 399 -17.46 1.11 -55.88
N SER A 400 -16.20 0.70 -55.68
CA SER A 400 -15.23 0.54 -56.76
C SER A 400 -15.58 -0.67 -57.63
N SER A 401 -15.44 -0.51 -58.95
CA SER A 401 -15.58 -1.63 -59.89
C SER A 401 -14.35 -2.54 -59.89
N SER A 402 -14.59 -3.85 -59.90
CA SER A 402 -13.62 -4.89 -60.19
C SER A 402 -13.77 -5.30 -61.65
N VAL A 403 -12.66 -5.49 -62.36
CA VAL A 403 -12.67 -5.88 -63.77
C VAL A 403 -11.71 -7.05 -63.98
N VAL A 404 -12.15 -8.06 -64.71
CA VAL A 404 -11.28 -9.11 -65.25
C VAL A 404 -11.43 -9.13 -66.76
N SER A 405 -10.31 -8.98 -67.45
CA SER A 405 -10.23 -8.99 -68.90
C SER A 405 -9.76 -10.34 -69.43
N VAL A 406 -10.46 -10.84 -70.44
CA VAL A 406 -10.10 -11.99 -71.25
C VAL A 406 -9.55 -11.48 -72.58
N PRO A 407 -8.27 -11.72 -72.90
CA PRO A 407 -7.70 -11.36 -74.19
C PRO A 407 -8.23 -12.22 -75.34
N ASN A 408 -8.16 -11.69 -76.56
CA ASN A 408 -8.52 -12.41 -77.78
C ASN A 408 -7.66 -13.67 -77.97
N GLY A 409 -8.25 -14.78 -78.39
CA GLY A 409 -7.53 -16.03 -78.66
C GLY A 409 -7.26 -16.92 -77.42
N GLN A 410 -7.59 -16.48 -76.20
CA GLN A 410 -7.43 -17.30 -74.99
C GLN A 410 -8.62 -18.24 -74.79
N GLN A 411 -8.34 -19.55 -74.66
CA GLN A 411 -9.31 -20.55 -74.19
C GLN A 411 -8.94 -20.92 -72.75
N TYR A 412 -9.80 -20.58 -71.80
CA TYR A 412 -9.54 -20.95 -70.41
C TYR A 412 -10.14 -22.33 -70.11
N VAL A 413 -9.27 -23.35 -70.12
CA VAL A 413 -9.64 -24.74 -69.79
C VAL A 413 -8.98 -25.12 -68.46
N GLY A 414 -9.75 -25.70 -67.53
CA GLY A 414 -9.26 -26.10 -66.20
C GLY A 414 -9.34 -24.97 -65.16
N VAL A 415 -8.55 -25.05 -64.09
CA VAL A 415 -8.56 -24.08 -62.96
C VAL A 415 -8.32 -22.63 -63.38
N SER A 416 -7.75 -22.40 -64.56
CA SER A 416 -7.56 -21.08 -65.17
C SER A 416 -8.85 -20.46 -65.74
N SER A 417 -9.96 -21.21 -65.86
CA SER A 417 -11.26 -20.73 -66.37
C SER A 417 -12.09 -19.92 -65.38
N ALA A 418 -11.67 -19.90 -64.11
CA ALA A 418 -12.32 -19.14 -63.06
C ALA A 418 -11.61 -17.80 -62.87
N ALA A 419 -12.22 -16.73 -63.37
CA ALA A 419 -11.82 -15.36 -63.04
C ALA A 419 -12.44 -14.96 -61.69
N SER A 420 -11.66 -14.45 -60.75
CA SER A 420 -12.16 -13.97 -59.45
C SER A 420 -12.33 -12.46 -59.46
N LEU A 421 -13.52 -11.98 -59.13
CA LEU A 421 -13.81 -10.55 -58.95
C LEU A 421 -14.06 -10.27 -57.47
N ALA A 422 -13.50 -9.17 -57.00
CA ALA A 422 -13.71 -8.67 -55.65
C ALA A 422 -13.96 -7.16 -55.68
N CYS A 423 -15.06 -6.72 -55.09
CA CYS A 423 -15.44 -5.31 -55.03
C CYS A 423 -15.92 -4.93 -53.62
N ALA A 424 -15.87 -3.64 -53.29
CA ALA A 424 -16.22 -3.15 -51.97
C ALA A 424 -16.99 -1.83 -52.09
N VAL A 425 -17.85 -1.57 -51.10
CA VAL A 425 -18.56 -0.30 -50.92
C VAL A 425 -18.49 0.12 -49.46
N ALA A 426 -18.34 1.43 -49.24
CA ALA A 426 -18.48 2.04 -47.93
C ALA A 426 -19.42 3.25 -48.04
N TYR A 427 -20.30 3.43 -47.05
CA TYR A 427 -21.22 4.56 -47.00
C TYR A 427 -21.44 4.98 -45.54
N GLY A 428 -21.25 6.26 -45.23
CA GLY A 428 -21.24 6.80 -43.86
C GLY A 428 -22.40 7.72 -43.52
N SER A 429 -23.55 7.59 -44.21
CA SER A 429 -24.72 8.46 -43.99
C SER A 429 -26.03 7.66 -44.03
N LEU A 430 -26.02 6.47 -43.43
CA LEU A 430 -27.21 5.66 -43.26
C LEU A 430 -28.14 6.27 -42.21
N THR A 431 -29.44 6.18 -42.48
CA THR A 431 -30.48 6.49 -41.50
C THR A 431 -30.84 5.24 -40.71
N ILE A 432 -30.60 5.25 -39.39
CA ILE A 432 -30.91 4.13 -38.48
C ILE A 432 -32.39 3.76 -38.57
N GLY A 433 -32.68 2.46 -38.62
CA GLY A 433 -34.05 1.94 -38.70
C GLY A 433 -34.68 1.93 -40.11
N LYS A 434 -34.06 2.56 -41.11
CA LYS A 434 -34.51 2.52 -42.51
C LYS A 434 -34.00 1.27 -43.23
N GLN A 435 -34.75 0.74 -44.20
CA GLN A 435 -34.33 -0.44 -44.94
C GLN A 435 -33.42 -0.09 -46.12
N TYR A 436 -32.26 -0.76 -46.20
CA TYR A 436 -31.31 -0.65 -47.30
C TYR A 436 -31.00 -2.02 -47.90
N GLN A 437 -30.43 -2.00 -49.10
CA GLN A 437 -29.86 -3.16 -49.77
C GLN A 437 -28.41 -2.89 -50.14
N ILE A 438 -27.54 -3.90 -49.99
CA ILE A 438 -26.28 -3.95 -50.74
C ILE A 438 -26.51 -4.84 -51.95
N ARG A 439 -26.19 -4.35 -53.14
CA ARG A 439 -26.43 -5.09 -54.37
C ARG A 439 -25.13 -5.29 -55.13
N LEU A 440 -24.88 -6.54 -55.49
CA LEU A 440 -23.79 -6.95 -56.36
C LEU A 440 -24.28 -6.91 -57.80
N HIS A 441 -23.66 -6.02 -58.57
CA HIS A 441 -23.88 -5.84 -59.99
C HIS A 441 -22.81 -6.58 -60.77
N VAL A 442 -23.18 -7.34 -61.81
CA VAL A 442 -22.23 -8.08 -62.66
C VAL A 442 -22.72 -8.12 -64.11
N TRP A 443 -21.83 -7.83 -65.06
CA TRP A 443 -22.12 -7.95 -66.50
C TRP A 443 -20.87 -8.29 -67.32
N LYS A 444 -21.09 -8.62 -68.60
CA LYS A 444 -20.05 -8.80 -69.63
C LYS A 444 -20.15 -7.67 -70.66
N VAL A 445 -19.06 -7.31 -71.34
CA VAL A 445 -19.10 -6.23 -72.35
C VAL A 445 -19.36 -6.71 -73.78
N GLN A 446 -19.24 -8.02 -74.04
CA GLN A 446 -19.52 -8.66 -75.32
C GLN A 446 -20.55 -9.79 -75.17
N PRO A 447 -21.37 -10.07 -76.20
CA PRO A 447 -22.37 -11.13 -76.18
C PRO A 447 -21.73 -12.53 -76.38
N ILE A 448 -20.78 -12.90 -75.52
CA ILE A 448 -20.11 -14.21 -75.52
C ILE A 448 -20.69 -15.10 -74.41
N GLY A 449 -20.89 -16.40 -74.66
CA GLY A 449 -21.40 -17.30 -73.63
C GLY A 449 -22.23 -18.48 -74.14
N PRO A 450 -22.87 -19.22 -73.22
CA PRO A 450 -23.24 -18.78 -71.87
C PRO A 450 -22.08 -18.69 -70.85
N ILE A 451 -22.11 -17.68 -69.98
CA ILE A 451 -21.13 -17.40 -68.92
C ILE A 451 -21.87 -17.16 -67.62
N TYR A 452 -21.52 -17.93 -66.59
CA TYR A 452 -22.25 -17.95 -65.32
C TYR A 452 -21.41 -17.36 -64.19
N PRO A 453 -21.94 -16.38 -63.43
CA PRO A 453 -21.35 -16.00 -62.15
C PRO A 453 -21.62 -17.12 -61.14
N ARG A 454 -20.61 -17.45 -60.33
CA ARG A 454 -20.64 -18.53 -59.33
C ARG A 454 -20.05 -18.04 -58.01
N ASN A 455 -20.37 -18.75 -56.94
CA ASN A 455 -19.79 -18.53 -55.61
C ASN A 455 -19.90 -17.08 -55.13
N MET A 456 -20.99 -16.41 -55.50
CA MET A 456 -21.25 -15.02 -55.11
C MET A 456 -21.46 -14.93 -53.59
N SER A 457 -20.79 -13.97 -52.98
CA SER A 457 -21.00 -13.63 -51.57
C SER A 457 -20.88 -12.13 -51.34
N ILE A 458 -21.66 -11.61 -50.40
CA ILE A 458 -21.56 -10.26 -49.83
C ILE A 458 -21.30 -10.45 -48.34
N ASN A 459 -20.25 -9.81 -47.81
CA ASN A 459 -19.96 -9.80 -46.38
C ASN A 459 -19.59 -8.38 -45.94
N GLY A 460 -20.13 -7.94 -44.80
CA GLY A 460 -19.89 -6.60 -44.32
C GLY A 460 -20.28 -6.38 -42.87
N VAL A 461 -20.08 -5.14 -42.45
CA VAL A 461 -20.38 -4.68 -41.09
C VAL A 461 -21.05 -3.32 -41.17
N VAL A 462 -22.07 -3.13 -40.34
CA VAL A 462 -22.70 -1.84 -40.06
C VAL A 462 -22.19 -1.33 -38.71
N VAL A 463 -21.57 -0.14 -38.69
CA VAL A 463 -20.94 0.49 -37.49
C VAL A 463 -21.18 1.98 -37.41
#